data_AF-A0AAI9K3W3-F1
#
_entry.id   AF-A0AAI9K3W3-F1
#
_cell.length_a   1.000
_cell.length_b   1.000
_cell.length_c   1.000
_cell.angle_alpha   90.00
_cell.angle_beta   90.00
_cell.angle_gamma   90.00
#
_symmetry.space_group_name_H-M   'P 1'
#
loop_
_entity.id
_entity.type
_entity.pdbx_description
1 polymer ?
#
loop_
_entity_poly.entity_id
_entity_poly.type
_entity_poly.pdbx_seq_one_letter_code
_entity_poly.pdbx_strand_id
1 'polypeptide(L)'
;MKKLSALFIPICFETLFYMLSGMVDTLMLSSVGDYAVGAVGTANSYIGMFIIMFSIISSGMMTVMTQNIGAGRPGIAYQARQLGLIFNSVIGMGMSIFLFIFSGNILDLIGIAGNLREPAMSYLEIVGGGCFLNALIPIFASYLRAFGHTKQPLIATIIGNLVNFALNAVFLFALHKGVQGVATATVISKVINLAIVIFFSCTLVKAGKNPERLSNRTVLSQIIRVGLPSAFESVLYNVAMMLVVKFLNQMDTDGINVTARSYAVQISNFSYCVGSALAQANAIMTGWHIGSGDIDACKRDTKKAAIIGVIVATCLETLFAVTAPWAMKLFTDNPDMVHIVTRLLAIDIILEVGRVTNLVYGQALKTSGDAVFPAVIAAVFMYVCAVGGTWMFGLHLGLLATGAYIGLTCDECVRAVGMVLRWRSGKWTEKKLV
;
A
#
# COMPACT_ATOMS: atom_id res chain seq x y z
N MET A 1 -23.04 -0.96 -13.63
CA MET A 1 -21.76 -1.05 -12.89
C MET A 1 -20.64 -1.42 -13.85
N LYS A 2 -19.39 -1.00 -13.61
CA LYS A 2 -18.25 -1.32 -14.50
C LYS A 2 -17.77 -2.75 -14.31
N LYS A 3 -17.21 -3.36 -15.37
CA LYS A 3 -16.57 -4.67 -15.30
C LYS A 3 -15.28 -4.60 -14.47
N LEU A 4 -14.91 -5.70 -13.81
CA LEU A 4 -13.68 -5.83 -12.99
C LEU A 4 -12.43 -5.35 -13.74
N SER A 5 -12.25 -5.75 -14.99
CA SER A 5 -11.09 -5.35 -15.82
C SER A 5 -10.99 -3.83 -16.04
N ALA A 6 -12.12 -3.15 -16.17
CA ALA A 6 -12.15 -1.70 -16.37
C ALA A 6 -11.74 -0.91 -15.10
N LEU A 7 -11.84 -1.54 -13.92
CA LEU A 7 -11.36 -0.98 -12.66
C LEU A 7 -9.91 -1.42 -12.37
N PHE A 8 -9.64 -2.72 -12.49
CA PHE A 8 -8.37 -3.34 -12.19
C PHE A 8 -7.22 -2.79 -13.03
N ILE A 9 -7.36 -2.73 -14.35
CA ILE A 9 -6.24 -2.36 -15.24
C ILE A 9 -5.71 -0.95 -14.89
N PRO A 10 -6.55 0.10 -14.80
CA PRO A 10 -6.03 1.42 -14.44
C PRO A 10 -5.42 1.49 -13.04
N ILE A 11 -6.01 0.80 -12.04
CA ILE A 11 -5.47 0.76 -10.67
C ILE A 11 -4.11 0.03 -10.63
N CYS A 12 -3.95 -1.02 -11.44
CA CYS A 12 -2.70 -1.76 -11.56
C CYS A 12 -1.60 -0.88 -12.13
N PHE A 13 -1.88 -0.17 -13.23
CA PHE A 13 -0.93 0.80 -13.77
C PHE A 13 -0.66 1.94 -12.78
N GLU A 14 -1.67 2.44 -12.08
CA GLU A 14 -1.50 3.53 -11.10
C GLU A 14 -0.54 3.11 -9.99
N THR A 15 -0.73 1.89 -9.46
CA THR A 15 0.14 1.31 -8.43
C THR A 15 1.56 1.08 -8.97
N LEU A 16 1.69 0.57 -10.19
CA LEU A 16 2.98 0.36 -10.84
C LEU A 16 3.74 1.67 -11.04
N PHE A 17 3.09 2.71 -11.57
CA PHE A 17 3.71 4.02 -11.75
C PHE A 17 4.08 4.67 -10.42
N TYR A 18 3.27 4.48 -9.37
CA TYR A 18 3.61 4.93 -8.02
C TYR A 18 4.91 4.27 -7.52
N MET A 19 5.08 2.96 -7.73
CA MET A 19 6.31 2.25 -7.36
C MET A 19 7.53 2.69 -8.19
N LEU A 20 7.35 2.84 -9.51
CA LEU A 20 8.41 3.29 -10.41
C LEU A 20 8.92 4.69 -10.06
N SER A 21 8.05 5.59 -9.58
CA SER A 21 8.45 6.93 -9.13
C SER A 21 9.54 6.87 -8.07
N GLY A 22 9.37 6.02 -7.05
CA GLY A 22 10.36 5.89 -5.97
C GLY A 22 11.70 5.32 -6.45
N MET A 23 11.66 4.40 -7.43
CA MET A 23 12.88 3.88 -8.06
C MET A 23 13.61 4.96 -8.86
N VAL A 24 12.88 5.75 -9.66
CA VAL A 24 13.45 6.85 -10.44
C VAL A 24 14.07 7.91 -9.53
N ASP A 25 13.41 8.30 -8.45
CA ASP A 25 13.96 9.24 -7.46
C ASP A 25 15.29 8.75 -6.88
N THR A 26 15.35 7.47 -6.51
CA THR A 26 16.55 6.83 -5.95
C THR A 26 17.68 6.79 -6.98
N LEU A 27 17.38 6.41 -8.23
CA LEU A 27 18.36 6.38 -9.33
C LEU A 27 18.87 7.78 -9.70
N MET A 28 18.05 8.81 -9.63
CA MET A 28 18.51 10.17 -9.89
C MET A 28 19.38 10.69 -8.75
N LEU A 29 19.06 10.34 -7.50
CA LEU A 29 19.87 10.71 -6.33
C LEU A 29 21.23 10.00 -6.30
N SER A 30 21.37 8.81 -6.88
CA SER A 30 22.67 8.14 -6.94
C SER A 30 23.69 8.92 -7.78
N SER A 31 23.25 9.75 -8.73
CA SER A 31 24.13 10.67 -9.45
C SER A 31 24.73 11.78 -8.58
N VAL A 32 24.11 12.09 -7.43
CA VAL A 32 24.59 13.07 -6.45
C VAL A 32 25.57 12.42 -5.47
N GLY A 33 25.35 11.16 -5.12
CA GLY A 33 26.22 10.35 -4.27
C GLY A 33 25.46 9.46 -3.30
N ASP A 34 26.12 8.43 -2.78
CA ASP A 34 25.52 7.41 -1.91
C ASP A 34 24.95 7.99 -0.61
N TYR A 35 25.57 9.06 -0.09
CA TYR A 35 25.07 9.77 1.09
C TYR A 35 23.68 10.40 0.84
N ALA A 36 23.41 10.89 -0.38
CA ALA A 36 22.12 11.47 -0.72
C ALA A 36 21.03 10.39 -0.78
N VAL A 37 21.37 9.23 -1.38
CA VAL A 37 20.48 8.07 -1.44
C VAL A 37 20.16 7.54 -0.04
N GLY A 38 21.17 7.36 0.81
CA GLY A 38 20.99 6.88 2.18
C GLY A 38 20.16 7.83 3.04
N ALA A 39 20.39 9.14 2.91
CA ALA A 39 19.66 10.17 3.65
C ALA A 39 18.16 10.22 3.26
N VAL A 40 17.88 10.22 1.95
CA VAL A 40 16.50 10.25 1.44
C VAL A 40 15.76 8.94 1.71
N GLY A 41 16.42 7.79 1.57
CA GLY A 41 15.85 6.49 1.91
C GLY A 41 15.44 6.40 3.38
N THR A 42 16.29 6.94 4.27
CA THR A 42 15.99 7.04 5.70
C THR A 42 14.77 7.93 5.93
N ALA A 43 14.76 9.16 5.39
CA ALA A 43 13.64 10.08 5.55
C ALA A 43 12.31 9.51 5.02
N ASN A 44 12.33 8.87 3.85
CA ASN A 44 11.15 8.24 3.25
C ASN A 44 10.57 7.10 4.09
N SER A 45 11.43 6.32 4.77
CA SER A 45 10.96 5.25 5.66
C SER A 45 10.10 5.82 6.80
N TYR A 46 10.51 6.95 7.38
CA TYR A 46 9.74 7.64 8.42
C TYR A 46 8.47 8.28 7.88
N ILE A 47 8.56 9.01 6.77
CA ILE A 47 7.38 9.59 6.11
C ILE A 47 6.36 8.48 5.79
N GLY A 48 6.82 7.31 5.35
CA GLY A 48 5.98 6.13 5.12
C GLY A 48 5.20 5.66 6.37
N MET A 49 5.83 5.68 7.56
CA MET A 49 5.15 5.34 8.82
C MET A 49 3.98 6.29 9.11
N PHE A 50 4.16 7.60 8.90
CA PHE A 50 3.09 8.59 9.07
C PHE A 50 2.01 8.46 7.99
N ILE A 51 2.38 8.17 6.75
CA ILE A 51 1.41 7.96 5.65
C ILE A 51 0.46 6.79 5.94
N ILE A 52 0.94 5.73 6.60
CA ILE A 52 0.10 4.61 7.03
C ILE A 52 -1.03 5.09 7.95
N MET A 53 -0.84 6.14 8.75
CA MET A 53 -1.89 6.73 9.58
C MET A 53 -2.98 7.47 8.78
N PHE A 54 -2.77 7.78 7.51
CA PHE A 54 -3.84 8.29 6.63
C PHE A 54 -4.66 7.17 5.98
N SER A 55 -4.15 5.93 6.01
CA SER A 55 -4.86 4.77 5.46
C SER A 55 -6.15 4.46 6.23
N ILE A 56 -6.21 4.82 7.52
CA ILE A 56 -7.37 4.66 8.42
C ILE A 56 -8.62 5.21 7.74
N ILE A 57 -8.56 6.49 7.35
CA ILE A 57 -9.71 7.19 6.78
C ILE A 57 -9.96 6.73 5.37
N SER A 58 -8.89 6.56 4.56
CA SER A 58 -9.07 6.23 3.15
C SER A 58 -9.81 4.90 2.98
N SER A 59 -9.47 3.87 3.78
CA SER A 59 -10.14 2.57 3.75
C SER A 59 -11.60 2.64 4.23
N GLY A 60 -11.85 3.29 5.37
CA GLY A 60 -13.21 3.43 5.92
C GLY A 60 -14.11 4.29 5.02
N MET A 61 -13.58 5.39 4.50
CA MET A 61 -14.28 6.27 3.57
C MET A 61 -14.61 5.56 2.27
N MET A 62 -13.65 4.82 1.67
CA MET A 62 -13.91 4.03 0.46
C MET A 62 -15.11 3.10 0.66
N THR A 63 -15.14 2.39 1.80
CA THR A 63 -16.21 1.47 2.15
C THR A 63 -17.57 2.16 2.26
N VAL A 64 -17.65 3.27 3.01
CA VAL A 64 -18.89 4.04 3.16
C VAL A 64 -19.35 4.62 1.83
N MET A 65 -18.44 5.15 1.02
CA MET A 65 -18.78 5.71 -0.28
C MET A 65 -19.34 4.66 -1.24
N THR A 66 -18.67 3.52 -1.39
CA THR A 66 -19.07 2.49 -2.37
C THR A 66 -20.41 1.83 -2.00
N GLN A 67 -20.65 1.56 -0.70
CA GLN A 67 -21.95 1.07 -0.25
C GLN A 67 -23.08 2.07 -0.49
N ASN A 68 -22.88 3.34 -0.17
CA ASN A 68 -23.94 4.35 -0.38
C ASN A 68 -24.17 4.64 -1.87
N ILE A 69 -23.14 4.58 -2.71
CA ILE A 69 -23.30 4.66 -4.17
C ILE A 69 -24.11 3.47 -4.69
N GLY A 70 -23.81 2.26 -4.23
CA GLY A 70 -24.57 1.05 -4.57
C GLY A 70 -26.04 1.13 -4.16
N ALA A 71 -26.32 1.73 -3.00
CA ALA A 71 -27.66 1.94 -2.47
C ALA A 71 -28.44 3.10 -3.12
N GLY A 72 -27.88 3.74 -4.15
CA GLY A 72 -28.52 4.88 -4.82
C GLY A 72 -28.54 6.17 -3.99
N ARG A 73 -27.65 6.30 -3.00
CA ARG A 73 -27.51 7.49 -2.12
C ARG A 73 -26.15 8.20 -2.31
N PRO A 74 -25.84 8.70 -3.52
CA PRO A 74 -24.57 9.35 -3.81
C PRO A 74 -24.33 10.63 -2.99
N GLY A 75 -25.38 11.29 -2.46
CA GLY A 75 -25.22 12.40 -1.52
C GLY A 75 -24.41 12.01 -0.28
N ILE A 76 -24.68 10.85 0.33
CA ILE A 76 -23.95 10.38 1.51
C ILE A 76 -22.48 10.10 1.16
N ALA A 77 -22.19 9.61 -0.05
CA ALA A 77 -20.81 9.43 -0.50
C ALA A 77 -20.05 10.76 -0.63
N TYR A 78 -20.71 11.83 -1.09
CA TYR A 78 -20.13 13.18 -1.09
C TYR A 78 -19.87 13.69 0.33
N GLN A 79 -20.81 13.44 1.26
CA GLN A 79 -20.65 13.80 2.67
C GLN A 79 -19.47 13.05 3.32
N ALA A 80 -19.32 11.75 3.02
CA ALA A 80 -18.20 10.94 3.49
C ALA A 80 -16.86 11.49 2.99
N ARG A 81 -16.78 11.94 1.73
CA ARG A 81 -15.61 12.66 1.20
C ARG A 81 -15.32 13.94 1.98
N GLN A 82 -16.33 14.77 2.27
CA GLN A 82 -16.13 16.04 3.00
C GLN A 82 -15.61 15.80 4.42
N LEU A 83 -16.21 14.86 5.14
CA LEU A 83 -15.77 14.50 6.50
C LEU A 83 -14.37 13.88 6.49
N GLY A 84 -14.11 12.97 5.54
CA GLY A 84 -12.79 12.38 5.35
C GLY A 84 -11.72 13.43 5.03
N LEU A 85 -12.06 14.42 4.19
CA LEU A 85 -11.17 15.54 3.86
C LEU A 85 -10.85 16.38 5.10
N ILE A 86 -11.86 16.82 5.86
CA ILE A 86 -11.64 17.62 7.07
C ILE A 86 -10.73 16.87 8.05
N PHE A 87 -11.02 15.59 8.31
CA PHE A 87 -10.26 14.81 9.27
C PHE A 87 -8.81 14.56 8.78
N ASN A 88 -8.61 14.14 7.52
CA ASN A 88 -7.25 13.97 6.97
C ASN A 88 -6.50 15.30 6.84
N SER A 89 -7.17 16.42 6.59
CA SER A 89 -6.57 17.75 6.61
C SER A 89 -6.07 18.11 8.01
N VAL A 90 -6.88 17.91 9.05
CA VAL A 90 -6.50 18.23 10.43
C VAL A 90 -5.33 17.37 10.88
N ILE A 91 -5.41 16.05 10.69
CA ILE A 91 -4.31 15.15 11.06
C ILE A 91 -3.08 15.40 10.19
N GLY A 92 -3.26 15.57 8.88
CA GLY A 92 -2.18 15.82 7.93
C GLY A 92 -1.44 17.11 8.23
N MET A 93 -2.15 18.19 8.54
CA MET A 93 -1.54 19.46 8.95
C MET A 93 -0.79 19.31 10.28
N GLY A 94 -1.38 18.65 11.27
CA GLY A 94 -0.74 18.40 12.56
C GLY A 94 0.55 17.58 12.42
N MET A 95 0.52 16.50 11.64
CA MET A 95 1.70 15.68 11.36
C MET A 95 2.76 16.43 10.56
N SER A 96 2.33 17.27 9.62
CA SER A 96 3.23 18.04 8.79
C SER A 96 4.00 19.09 9.60
N ILE A 97 3.31 19.80 10.50
CA ILE A 97 3.93 20.73 11.46
C ILE A 97 4.87 19.96 12.40
N PHE A 98 4.44 18.80 12.90
CA PHE A 98 5.26 17.96 13.77
C PHE A 98 6.56 17.51 13.09
N LEU A 99 6.48 17.02 11.85
CA LEU A 99 7.65 16.58 11.09
C LEU A 99 8.58 17.74 10.73
N PHE A 100 8.03 18.93 10.46
CA PHE A 100 8.83 20.11 10.15
C PHE A 100 9.60 20.61 11.38
N ILE A 101 8.95 20.69 12.54
CA ILE A 101 9.57 21.23 13.77
C ILE A 101 10.53 20.23 14.43
N PHE A 102 10.17 18.95 14.45
CA PHE A 102 10.93 17.91 15.15
C PHE A 102 11.82 17.08 14.22
N SER A 103 12.05 17.52 12.98
CA SER A 103 12.87 16.82 11.97
C SER A 103 14.23 16.37 12.52
N GLY A 104 14.99 17.29 13.12
CA GLY A 104 16.30 17.04 13.72
C GLY A 104 16.23 16.07 14.90
N ASN A 105 15.31 16.29 15.84
CA ASN A 105 15.14 15.45 17.03
C ASN A 105 14.75 14.01 16.67
N ILE A 106 13.91 13.83 15.65
CA ILE A 106 13.54 12.51 15.15
C ILE A 106 14.80 11.80 14.64
N LEU A 107 15.57 12.46 13.78
CA LEU A 107 16.79 11.91 13.20
C LEU A 107 17.86 11.58 14.25
N ASP A 108 17.99 12.39 15.29
CA ASP A 108 18.92 12.15 16.40
C ASP A 108 18.49 10.97 17.27
N LEU A 109 17.18 10.81 17.54
CA LEU A 109 16.64 9.68 18.29
C LEU A 109 16.91 8.33 17.60
N ILE A 110 16.98 8.35 16.27
CA ILE A 110 17.22 7.16 15.43
C ILE A 110 18.72 6.79 15.40
N GLY A 111 19.60 7.73 15.69
CA GLY A 111 21.04 7.55 15.54
C GLY A 111 21.48 7.58 14.08
N ILE A 112 20.96 8.53 13.28
CA ILE A 112 21.42 8.70 11.90
C ILE A 112 22.92 9.06 11.86
N ALA A 113 23.65 8.51 10.89
CA ALA A 113 25.07 8.86 10.70
C ALA A 113 25.21 10.37 10.41
N GLY A 114 26.24 11.00 11.00
CA GLY A 114 26.40 12.46 10.97
C GLY A 114 26.46 13.04 9.55
N ASN A 115 27.04 12.31 8.59
CA ASN A 115 27.11 12.70 7.18
C ASN A 115 25.76 12.63 6.44
N LEU A 116 24.79 11.87 6.95
CA LEU A 116 23.44 11.74 6.38
C LEU A 116 22.45 12.70 7.04
N ARG A 117 22.78 13.23 8.22
CA ARG A 117 21.86 14.01 9.06
C ARG A 117 21.33 15.26 8.35
N GLU A 118 22.21 16.14 7.87
CA GLU A 118 21.79 17.39 7.23
C GLU A 118 20.94 17.17 5.96
N PRO A 119 21.34 16.29 5.01
CA PRO A 119 20.51 16.02 3.84
C PRO A 119 19.16 15.37 4.21
N ALA A 120 19.14 14.44 5.19
CA ALA A 120 17.91 13.80 5.64
C ALA A 120 16.98 14.81 6.32
N MET A 121 17.53 15.73 7.13
CA MET A 121 16.79 16.79 7.80
C MET A 121 16.14 17.73 6.79
N SER A 122 16.91 18.22 5.82
CA SER A 122 16.39 19.05 4.72
C SER A 122 15.27 18.36 3.96
N TYR A 123 15.43 17.07 3.65
CA TYR A 123 14.40 16.30 2.94
C TYR A 123 13.15 16.12 3.80
N LEU A 124 13.32 15.79 5.08
CA LEU A 124 12.22 15.57 6.01
C LEU A 124 11.45 16.86 6.29
N GLU A 125 12.12 18.01 6.37
CA GLU A 125 11.47 19.32 6.51
C GLU A 125 10.62 19.66 5.28
N ILE A 126 11.17 19.49 4.08
CA ILE A 126 10.46 19.86 2.85
C ILE A 126 9.33 18.86 2.54
N VAL A 127 9.63 17.56 2.49
CA VAL A 127 8.66 16.52 2.12
C VAL A 127 7.72 16.20 3.28
N GLY A 128 8.22 16.19 4.52
CA GLY A 128 7.38 16.07 5.73
C GLY A 128 6.52 17.32 5.95
N GLY A 129 7.03 18.52 5.67
CA GLY A 129 6.24 19.76 5.60
C GLY A 129 5.21 19.76 4.46
N GLY A 130 5.38 18.91 3.45
CA GLY A 130 4.40 18.63 2.39
C GLY A 130 3.47 17.44 2.70
N CYS A 131 3.58 16.80 3.87
CA CYS A 131 2.92 15.52 4.15
C CYS A 131 1.38 15.62 4.13
N PHE A 132 0.80 16.80 4.37
CA PHE A 132 -0.63 17.02 4.24
C PHE A 132 -1.15 16.71 2.81
N LEU A 133 -0.33 16.87 1.77
CA LEU A 133 -0.68 16.49 0.40
C LEU A 133 -0.88 14.98 0.27
N ASN A 134 -0.05 14.19 0.94
CA ASN A 134 -0.17 12.73 0.98
C ASN A 134 -1.44 12.27 1.71
N ALA A 135 -1.98 13.08 2.62
CA ALA A 135 -3.26 12.82 3.26
C ALA A 135 -4.47 13.10 2.33
N LEU A 136 -4.34 14.09 1.44
CA LEU A 136 -5.44 14.56 0.59
C LEU A 136 -5.60 13.78 -0.72
N ILE A 137 -4.50 13.46 -1.42
CA ILE A 137 -4.55 12.76 -2.71
C ILE A 137 -5.38 11.46 -2.63
N PRO A 138 -5.19 10.57 -1.62
CA PRO A 138 -5.97 9.35 -1.50
C PRO A 138 -7.47 9.60 -1.31
N ILE A 139 -7.88 10.73 -0.72
CA ILE A 139 -9.30 11.05 -0.51
C ILE A 139 -10.00 11.30 -1.85
N PHE A 140 -9.45 12.18 -2.67
CA PHE A 140 -10.00 12.49 -3.99
C PHE A 140 -9.85 11.32 -4.97
N ALA A 141 -8.72 10.62 -4.94
CA ALA A 141 -8.51 9.42 -5.76
C ALA A 141 -9.52 8.32 -5.40
N SER A 142 -9.73 8.03 -4.11
CA SER A 142 -10.73 7.05 -3.67
C SER A 142 -12.16 7.48 -4.00
N TYR A 143 -12.47 8.78 -3.96
CA TYR A 143 -13.77 9.29 -4.37
C TYR A 143 -14.02 9.07 -5.87
N LEU A 144 -13.09 9.42 -6.75
CA LEU A 144 -13.18 9.12 -8.18
C LEU A 144 -13.35 7.62 -8.44
N ARG A 145 -12.55 6.79 -7.76
CA ARG A 145 -12.61 5.32 -7.87
C ARG A 145 -13.95 4.75 -7.38
N ALA A 146 -14.53 5.30 -6.32
CA ALA A 146 -15.83 4.87 -5.81
C ALA A 146 -16.98 5.10 -6.81
N PHE A 147 -16.87 6.11 -7.69
CA PHE A 147 -17.78 6.32 -8.83
C PHE A 147 -17.34 5.57 -10.11
N GLY A 148 -16.27 4.78 -10.03
CA GLY A 148 -15.73 3.99 -11.13
C GLY A 148 -14.80 4.76 -12.07
N HIS A 149 -14.43 6.00 -11.76
CA HIS A 149 -13.49 6.83 -12.53
C HIS A 149 -12.04 6.50 -12.15
N THR A 150 -11.54 5.32 -12.53
CA THR A 150 -10.18 4.84 -12.21
C THR A 150 -9.09 5.36 -13.15
N LYS A 151 -9.44 5.83 -14.36
CA LYS A 151 -8.47 6.38 -15.32
C LYS A 151 -7.93 7.74 -14.89
N GLN A 152 -8.73 8.52 -14.17
CA GLN A 152 -8.42 9.89 -13.78
C GLN A 152 -7.33 9.96 -12.69
N PRO A 153 -7.41 9.16 -11.60
CA PRO A 153 -6.30 9.01 -10.65
C PRO A 153 -5.01 8.49 -11.31
N LEU A 154 -5.12 7.55 -12.25
CA LEU A 154 -3.98 7.08 -13.05
C LEU A 154 -3.32 8.22 -13.83
N ILE A 155 -4.10 9.01 -14.58
CA ILE A 155 -3.58 10.15 -15.35
C ILE A 155 -2.89 11.16 -14.42
N ALA A 156 -3.49 11.47 -13.26
CA ALA A 156 -2.88 12.36 -12.28
C ALA A 156 -1.53 11.83 -11.77
N THR A 157 -1.43 10.52 -11.53
CA THR A 157 -0.20 9.85 -11.10
C THR A 157 0.88 9.88 -12.18
N ILE A 158 0.53 9.56 -13.43
CA ILE A 158 1.48 9.60 -14.55
C ILE A 158 2.01 11.03 -14.76
N ILE A 159 1.11 12.02 -14.84
CA ILE A 159 1.51 13.42 -15.05
C ILE A 159 2.36 13.90 -13.86
N GLY A 160 1.95 13.60 -12.63
CA GLY A 160 2.71 13.93 -11.43
C GLY A 160 4.14 13.37 -11.48
N ASN A 161 4.29 12.09 -11.84
CA ASN A 161 5.59 11.43 -11.92
C ASN A 161 6.45 11.97 -13.06
N LEU A 162 5.87 12.28 -14.23
CA LEU A 162 6.60 12.88 -15.34
C LEU A 162 7.10 14.29 -14.99
N VAL A 163 6.26 15.09 -14.33
CA VAL A 163 6.67 16.42 -13.83
C VAL A 163 7.74 16.27 -12.77
N ASN A 164 7.61 15.31 -11.86
CA ASN A 164 8.62 15.04 -10.84
C ASN A 164 9.98 14.69 -11.47
N PHE A 165 10.01 13.78 -12.44
CA PHE A 165 11.23 13.42 -13.17
C PHE A 165 11.86 14.63 -13.88
N ALA A 166 11.06 15.43 -14.58
CA ALA A 166 11.54 16.63 -15.25
C ALA A 166 12.11 17.65 -14.26
N LEU A 167 11.42 17.90 -13.14
CA LEU A 167 11.88 18.82 -12.10
C LEU A 167 13.13 18.29 -11.40
N ASN A 168 13.20 17.00 -11.08
CA ASN A 168 14.40 16.38 -10.52
C ASN A 168 15.60 16.62 -11.44
N ALA A 169 15.45 16.41 -12.75
CA ALA A 169 16.53 16.62 -13.71
C ALA A 169 17.00 18.09 -13.72
N VAL A 170 16.06 19.04 -13.70
CA VAL A 170 16.39 20.48 -13.65
C VAL A 170 17.08 20.85 -12.34
N PHE A 171 16.55 20.42 -11.19
CA PHE A 171 17.11 20.78 -9.89
C PHE A 171 18.47 20.13 -9.63
N LEU A 172 18.69 18.91 -10.12
CA LEU A 172 19.95 18.19 -9.96
C LEU A 172 21.02 18.67 -10.95
N PHE A 173 20.72 18.68 -12.25
CA PHE A 173 21.74 18.92 -13.28
C PHE A 173 21.91 20.38 -13.67
N ALA A 174 20.86 21.21 -13.60
CA ALA A 174 20.97 22.63 -13.94
C ALA A 174 21.24 23.48 -12.69
N LEU A 175 20.48 23.26 -11.62
CA LEU A 175 20.53 24.10 -10.41
C LEU A 175 21.45 23.56 -9.30
N HIS A 176 21.97 22.33 -9.43
CA HIS A 176 22.90 21.69 -8.49
C HIS A 176 22.41 21.72 -7.03
N LYS A 177 21.09 21.67 -6.80
CA LYS A 177 20.47 21.77 -5.46
C LYS A 177 20.43 20.45 -4.67
N GLY A 178 21.08 19.40 -5.18
CA GLY A 178 21.18 18.08 -4.53
C GLY A 178 19.85 17.59 -3.95
N VAL A 179 19.87 17.19 -2.67
CA VAL A 179 18.73 16.61 -1.96
C VAL A 179 17.55 17.58 -1.79
N GLN A 180 17.80 18.87 -1.54
CA GLN A 180 16.74 19.88 -1.43
C GLN A 180 15.99 20.07 -2.75
N GLY A 181 16.71 19.95 -3.87
CA GLY A 181 16.15 19.98 -5.21
C GLY A 181 15.11 18.87 -5.43
N VAL A 182 15.49 17.63 -5.12
CA VAL A 182 14.61 16.46 -5.24
C VAL A 182 13.42 16.54 -4.28
N ALA A 183 13.64 17.00 -3.05
CA ALA A 183 12.56 17.22 -2.09
C ALA A 183 11.52 18.24 -2.62
N THR A 184 12.00 19.35 -3.19
CA THR A 184 11.14 20.40 -3.75
C THR A 184 10.36 19.90 -4.98
N ALA A 185 11.03 19.19 -5.88
CA ALA A 185 10.40 18.54 -7.04
C ALA A 185 9.30 17.54 -6.62
N THR A 186 9.52 16.83 -5.51
CA THR A 186 8.55 15.90 -4.93
C THR A 186 7.31 16.65 -4.42
N VAL A 187 7.48 17.75 -3.71
CA VAL A 187 6.32 18.53 -3.22
C VAL A 187 5.53 19.13 -4.39
N ILE A 188 6.20 19.75 -5.36
CA ILE A 188 5.54 20.36 -6.52
C ILE A 188 4.76 19.31 -7.33
N SER A 189 5.34 18.13 -7.55
CA SER A 189 4.66 17.06 -8.28
C SER A 189 3.41 16.55 -7.55
N LYS A 190 3.45 16.46 -6.22
CA LYS A 190 2.28 16.11 -5.39
C LYS A 190 1.21 17.19 -5.43
N VAL A 191 1.57 18.48 -5.45
CA VAL A 191 0.61 19.59 -5.62
C VAL A 191 -0.11 19.48 -6.97
N ILE A 192 0.63 19.22 -8.05
CA ILE A 192 0.05 19.05 -9.38
C ILE A 192 -0.86 17.82 -9.44
N ASN A 193 -0.41 16.69 -8.88
CA ASN A 193 -1.24 15.48 -8.79
C ASN A 193 -2.56 15.78 -8.04
N LEU A 194 -2.47 16.43 -6.88
CA LEU A 194 -3.64 16.84 -6.09
C LEU A 194 -4.58 17.75 -6.88
N ALA A 195 -4.05 18.77 -7.56
CA ALA A 195 -4.85 19.69 -8.38
C ALA A 195 -5.62 18.94 -9.49
N ILE A 196 -4.98 17.98 -10.15
CA ILE A 196 -5.60 17.18 -11.21
C ILE A 196 -6.74 16.31 -10.65
N VAL A 197 -6.52 15.60 -9.53
CA VAL A 197 -7.58 14.77 -8.94
C VAL A 197 -8.74 15.60 -8.39
N ILE A 198 -8.48 16.81 -7.85
CA ILE A 198 -9.53 17.75 -7.44
C ILE A 198 -10.34 18.20 -8.67
N PHE A 199 -9.67 18.62 -9.74
CA PHE A 199 -10.31 19.06 -10.97
C PHE A 199 -11.25 17.99 -11.54
N PHE A 200 -10.75 16.76 -11.70
CA PHE A 200 -11.58 15.65 -12.18
C PHE A 200 -12.70 15.30 -11.20
N SER A 201 -12.44 15.35 -9.90
CA SER A 201 -13.44 15.08 -8.88
C SER A 201 -14.61 16.08 -8.91
N CYS A 202 -14.35 17.35 -9.20
CA CYS A 202 -15.38 18.39 -9.29
C CYS A 202 -16.13 18.34 -10.63
N THR A 203 -15.43 18.02 -11.72
CA THR A 203 -16.00 18.03 -13.08
C THR A 203 -16.84 16.77 -13.37
N LEU A 204 -16.35 15.59 -12.99
CA LEU A 204 -16.98 14.31 -13.37
C LEU A 204 -18.06 13.85 -12.39
N VAL A 205 -17.93 14.20 -11.10
CA VAL A 205 -18.82 13.67 -10.06
C VAL A 205 -19.67 14.79 -9.48
N LYS A 206 -20.91 14.90 -9.96
CA LYS A 206 -21.90 15.90 -9.54
C LYS A 206 -22.75 15.46 -8.32
N ALA A 207 -22.23 14.57 -7.48
CA ALA A 207 -22.96 14.01 -6.34
C ALA A 207 -23.28 15.02 -5.23
N GLY A 208 -22.58 16.17 -5.19
CA GLY A 208 -22.85 17.24 -4.23
C GLY A 208 -24.23 17.88 -4.37
N LYS A 209 -24.89 17.74 -5.53
CA LYS A 209 -26.24 18.27 -5.79
C LYS A 209 -27.37 17.40 -5.22
N ASN A 210 -27.06 16.18 -4.77
CA ASN A 210 -28.08 15.27 -4.26
C ASN A 210 -28.43 15.59 -2.80
N PRO A 211 -29.72 15.52 -2.42
CA PRO A 211 -30.20 15.94 -1.10
C PRO A 211 -29.91 14.93 0.01
N GLU A 212 -29.51 13.68 -0.31
CA GLU A 212 -29.32 12.66 0.71
C GLU A 212 -28.16 13.00 1.66
N ARG A 213 -28.46 13.13 2.95
CA ARG A 213 -27.50 13.36 4.02
C ARG A 213 -27.85 12.51 5.23
N LEU A 214 -26.83 12.04 5.93
CA LEU A 214 -26.96 11.44 7.26
C LEU A 214 -26.41 12.40 8.31
N SER A 215 -26.57 12.08 9.60
CA SER A 215 -25.83 12.79 10.65
C SER A 215 -24.33 12.62 10.45
N ASN A 216 -23.56 13.71 10.53
CA ASN A 216 -22.09 13.68 10.43
C ASN A 216 -21.46 12.67 11.39
N ARG A 217 -22.04 12.52 12.59
CA ARG A 217 -21.59 11.56 13.60
C ARG A 217 -21.75 10.11 13.12
N THR A 218 -22.84 9.80 12.43
CA THR A 218 -23.09 8.46 11.89
C THR A 218 -22.10 8.11 10.79
N VAL A 219 -21.91 9.01 9.82
CA VAL A 219 -20.96 8.80 8.71
C VAL A 219 -19.53 8.66 9.25
N LEU A 220 -19.13 9.53 10.17
CA LEU A 220 -17.80 9.45 10.78
C LEU A 220 -17.62 8.17 11.61
N SER A 221 -18.64 7.75 12.36
CA SER A 221 -18.61 6.49 13.11
C SER A 221 -18.45 5.28 12.19
N GLN A 222 -19.11 5.28 11.02
CA GLN A 222 -18.96 4.22 10.03
C GLN A 222 -17.54 4.19 9.43
N ILE A 223 -16.98 5.35 9.12
CA ILE A 223 -15.59 5.48 8.64
C ILE A 223 -14.62 4.93 9.67
N ILE A 224 -14.73 5.33 10.94
CA ILE A 224 -13.82 4.89 12.01
C ILE A 224 -13.97 3.39 12.29
N ARG A 225 -15.20 2.85 12.28
CA ARG A 225 -15.49 1.42 12.53
C ARG A 225 -14.75 0.50 11.55
N VAL A 226 -14.57 0.91 10.30
CA VAL A 226 -13.83 0.14 9.29
C VAL A 226 -12.35 0.55 9.24
N GLY A 227 -12.09 1.85 9.35
CA GLY A 227 -10.77 2.43 9.23
C GLY A 227 -9.80 2.02 10.34
N LEU A 228 -10.24 2.10 11.60
CA LEU A 228 -9.38 1.86 12.76
C LEU A 228 -8.88 0.41 12.82
N PRO A 229 -9.72 -0.64 12.66
CA PRO A 229 -9.22 -2.01 12.58
C PRO A 229 -8.27 -2.24 11.40
N SER A 230 -8.56 -1.65 10.25
CA SER A 230 -7.71 -1.77 9.05
C SER A 230 -6.34 -1.13 9.24
N ALA A 231 -6.29 0.00 9.94
CA ALA A 231 -5.06 0.67 10.33
C ALA A 231 -4.20 -0.17 11.27
N PHE A 232 -4.86 -0.72 12.29
CA PHE A 232 -4.22 -1.54 13.30
C PHE A 232 -3.61 -2.79 12.66
N GLU A 233 -4.34 -3.42 11.72
CA GLU A 233 -3.81 -4.49 10.88
C GLU A 233 -2.54 -4.09 10.13
N SER A 234 -2.52 -2.92 9.48
CA SER A 234 -1.33 -2.42 8.78
C SER A 234 -0.15 -2.14 9.71
N VAL A 235 -0.39 -1.55 10.88
CA VAL A 235 0.65 -1.31 11.88
C VAL A 235 1.22 -2.64 12.38
N LEU A 236 0.36 -3.58 12.76
CA LEU A 236 0.77 -4.91 13.21
C LEU A 236 1.58 -5.66 12.14
N TYR A 237 1.19 -5.56 10.88
CA TYR A 237 1.96 -6.14 9.76
C TYR A 237 3.36 -5.55 9.67
N ASN A 238 3.50 -4.23 9.74
CA ASN A 238 4.81 -3.59 9.69
C ASN A 238 5.69 -3.98 10.88
N VAL A 239 5.12 -4.06 12.09
CA VAL A 239 5.83 -4.55 13.28
C VAL A 239 6.26 -6.00 13.11
N ALA A 240 5.38 -6.88 12.62
CA ALA A 240 5.71 -8.27 12.34
C ALA A 240 6.84 -8.41 11.30
N MET A 241 6.79 -7.63 10.22
CA MET A 241 7.85 -7.61 9.20
C MET A 241 9.18 -7.10 9.77
N MET A 242 9.16 -6.10 10.64
CA MET A 242 10.36 -5.62 11.34
C MET A 242 11.00 -6.73 12.19
N LEU A 243 10.20 -7.52 12.90
CA LEU A 243 10.68 -8.67 13.67
C LEU A 243 11.24 -9.79 12.79
N VAL A 244 10.58 -10.10 11.67
CA VAL A 244 11.08 -11.06 10.67
C VAL A 244 12.43 -10.62 10.12
N VAL A 245 12.58 -9.34 9.75
CA VAL A 245 13.86 -8.78 9.30
C VAL A 245 14.92 -8.84 10.39
N LYS A 246 14.56 -8.55 11.65
CA LYS A 246 15.48 -8.70 12.79
C LYS A 246 16.01 -10.15 12.91
N PHE A 247 15.15 -11.15 12.79
CA PHE A 247 15.59 -12.56 12.84
C PHE A 247 16.44 -12.95 11.64
N LEU A 248 16.11 -12.48 10.43
CA LEU A 248 16.95 -12.71 9.25
C LEU A 248 18.37 -12.14 9.41
N ASN A 249 18.52 -10.98 10.05
CA ASN A 249 19.84 -10.41 10.35
C ASN A 249 20.65 -11.21 11.38
N GLN A 250 20.01 -12.12 12.13
CA GLN A 250 20.69 -12.98 13.10
C GLN A 250 21.09 -14.34 12.51
N MET A 251 20.70 -14.63 11.27
CA MET A 251 20.92 -15.94 10.64
C MET A 251 22.35 -16.11 10.15
N ASP A 252 23.02 -15.02 9.77
CA ASP A 252 24.39 -15.06 9.27
C ASP A 252 25.10 -13.72 9.53
N THR A 253 26.42 -13.78 9.68
CA THR A 253 27.26 -12.60 9.91
C THR A 253 27.46 -11.74 8.67
N ASP A 254 27.32 -12.33 7.48
CA ASP A 254 27.66 -11.71 6.21
C ASP A 254 26.46 -10.96 5.58
N GLY A 255 25.26 -11.09 6.18
CA GLY A 255 24.02 -10.48 5.73
C GLY A 255 23.48 -11.04 4.39
N ILE A 256 23.93 -12.22 3.96
CA ILE A 256 23.52 -12.84 2.70
C ILE A 256 22.02 -13.17 2.73
N ASN A 257 21.48 -13.70 3.83
CA ASN A 257 20.07 -14.10 3.90
C ASN A 257 19.11 -12.89 3.84
N VAL A 258 19.43 -11.82 4.57
CA VAL A 258 18.63 -10.59 4.55
C VAL A 258 18.73 -9.88 3.20
N THR A 259 19.89 -9.92 2.56
CA THR A 259 20.10 -9.36 1.20
C THR A 259 19.33 -10.15 0.15
N ALA A 260 19.38 -11.49 0.21
CA ALA A 260 18.63 -12.36 -0.68
C ALA A 260 17.11 -12.12 -0.58
N ARG A 261 16.58 -11.94 0.64
CA ARG A 261 15.18 -11.51 0.82
C ARG A 261 14.90 -10.18 0.16
N SER A 262 15.78 -9.20 0.32
CA SER A 262 15.59 -7.88 -0.30
C SER A 262 15.48 -7.98 -1.82
N TYR A 263 16.31 -8.79 -2.48
CA TYR A 263 16.17 -9.05 -3.91
C TYR A 263 14.86 -9.76 -4.27
N ALA A 264 14.51 -10.83 -3.54
CA ALA A 264 13.26 -11.56 -3.77
C ALA A 264 12.05 -10.63 -3.64
N VAL A 265 11.96 -9.82 -2.58
CA VAL A 265 10.87 -8.85 -2.37
C VAL A 265 10.78 -7.83 -3.51
N GLN A 266 11.90 -7.36 -4.05
CA GLN A 266 11.89 -6.40 -5.17
C GLN A 266 11.36 -7.02 -6.47
N ILE A 267 11.62 -8.30 -6.69
CA ILE A 267 11.09 -9.04 -7.83
C ILE A 267 9.59 -9.32 -7.61
N SER A 268 9.21 -9.86 -6.46
CA SER A 268 7.82 -10.20 -6.15
C SER A 268 6.92 -8.98 -5.92
N ASN A 269 7.50 -7.79 -5.74
CA ASN A 269 6.77 -6.52 -5.67
C ASN A 269 5.91 -6.24 -6.92
N PHE A 270 6.33 -6.72 -8.09
CA PHE A 270 5.53 -6.66 -9.32
C PHE A 270 4.28 -7.57 -9.25
N SER A 271 4.44 -8.79 -8.72
CA SER A 271 3.32 -9.70 -8.45
C SER A 271 2.37 -9.13 -7.39
N TYR A 272 2.91 -8.56 -6.32
CA TYR A 272 2.15 -7.87 -5.27
C TYR A 272 1.31 -6.71 -5.82
N CYS A 273 1.85 -5.91 -6.75
CA CYS A 273 1.14 -4.81 -7.39
C CYS A 273 -0.16 -5.30 -8.04
N VAL A 274 -0.13 -6.44 -8.73
CA VAL A 274 -1.32 -7.06 -9.33
C VAL A 274 -2.34 -7.46 -8.27
N GLY A 275 -1.90 -8.17 -7.23
CA GLY A 275 -2.75 -8.61 -6.13
C GLY A 275 -3.44 -7.45 -5.41
N SER A 276 -2.68 -6.41 -5.10
CA SER A 276 -3.17 -5.19 -4.45
C SER A 276 -4.18 -4.43 -5.32
N ALA A 277 -3.88 -4.23 -6.61
CA ALA A 277 -4.77 -3.53 -7.52
C ALA A 277 -6.10 -4.26 -7.71
N LEU A 278 -6.06 -5.59 -7.76
CA LEU A 278 -7.23 -6.43 -7.86
C LEU A 278 -8.08 -6.41 -6.58
N ALA A 279 -7.43 -6.45 -5.41
CA ALA A 279 -8.10 -6.33 -4.12
C ALA A 279 -8.81 -4.97 -3.99
N GLN A 280 -8.19 -3.88 -4.44
CA GLN A 280 -8.81 -2.56 -4.48
C GLN A 280 -9.99 -2.49 -5.46
N ALA A 281 -9.86 -3.07 -6.66
CA ALA A 281 -10.97 -3.15 -7.61
C ALA A 281 -12.15 -3.99 -7.06
N ASN A 282 -11.84 -5.11 -6.40
CA ASN A 282 -12.82 -5.96 -5.74
C ASN A 282 -13.52 -5.24 -4.58
N ALA A 283 -12.79 -4.46 -3.77
CA ALA A 283 -13.38 -3.64 -2.71
C ALA A 283 -14.46 -2.71 -3.27
N ILE A 284 -14.18 -2.00 -4.36
CA ILE A 284 -15.14 -1.10 -5.01
C ILE A 284 -16.41 -1.86 -5.46
N MET A 285 -16.24 -2.99 -6.15
CA MET A 285 -17.37 -3.80 -6.62
C MET A 285 -18.17 -4.41 -5.47
N THR A 286 -17.49 -4.91 -4.44
CA THR A 286 -18.09 -5.46 -3.23
C THR A 286 -18.97 -4.41 -2.55
N GLY A 287 -18.47 -3.18 -2.42
CA GLY A 287 -19.25 -2.08 -1.86
C GLY A 287 -20.50 -1.77 -2.68
N TRP A 288 -20.40 -1.69 -4.01
CA TRP A 288 -21.56 -1.46 -4.86
C TRP A 288 -22.63 -2.55 -4.72
N HIS A 289 -22.23 -3.82 -4.74
CA HIS A 289 -23.16 -4.95 -4.63
C HIS A 289 -23.81 -5.03 -3.25
N ILE A 290 -23.06 -4.80 -2.17
CA ILE A 290 -23.61 -4.74 -0.81
C ILE A 290 -24.62 -3.59 -0.70
N GLY A 291 -24.29 -2.43 -1.26
CA GLY A 291 -25.18 -1.27 -1.30
C GLY A 291 -26.47 -1.52 -2.08
N SER A 292 -26.39 -2.22 -3.22
CA SER A 292 -27.55 -2.54 -4.04
C SER A 292 -28.37 -3.73 -3.52
N GLY A 293 -27.89 -4.42 -2.48
CA GLY A 293 -28.51 -5.62 -1.92
C GLY A 293 -28.28 -6.91 -2.73
N ASP A 294 -27.43 -6.90 -3.77
CA ASP A 294 -27.14 -8.06 -4.62
C ASP A 294 -25.97 -8.89 -4.04
N ILE A 295 -26.27 -9.60 -2.95
CA ILE A 295 -25.28 -10.37 -2.20
C ILE A 295 -24.76 -11.57 -3.01
N ASP A 296 -25.58 -12.13 -3.90
CA ASP A 296 -25.17 -13.27 -4.74
C ASP A 296 -24.19 -12.84 -5.83
N ALA A 297 -24.43 -11.71 -6.49
CA ALA A 297 -23.45 -11.11 -7.38
C ALA A 297 -22.17 -10.74 -6.64
N CYS A 298 -22.28 -10.20 -5.42
CA CYS A 298 -21.12 -9.91 -4.56
C CYS A 298 -20.25 -11.16 -4.36
N LYS A 299 -20.83 -12.26 -3.87
CA LYS A 299 -20.08 -13.51 -3.62
C LYS A 299 -19.44 -14.07 -4.88
N ARG A 300 -20.20 -14.07 -5.98
CA ARG A 300 -19.72 -14.59 -7.29
C ARG A 300 -18.56 -13.75 -7.83
N ASP A 301 -18.69 -12.44 -7.81
CA ASP A 301 -17.70 -11.54 -8.41
C ASP A 301 -16.43 -11.46 -7.56
N THR A 302 -16.53 -11.52 -6.22
CA THR A 302 -15.36 -11.66 -5.33
C THR A 302 -14.62 -12.97 -5.56
N LYS A 303 -15.35 -14.09 -5.74
CA LYS A 303 -14.72 -15.37 -6.08
C LYS A 303 -14.01 -15.32 -7.44
N LYS A 304 -14.65 -14.70 -8.45
CA LYS A 304 -14.03 -14.50 -9.77
C LYS A 304 -12.77 -13.63 -9.68
N ALA A 305 -12.81 -12.54 -8.92
CA ALA A 305 -11.65 -11.69 -8.67
C ALA A 305 -10.52 -12.49 -8.02
N ALA A 306 -10.78 -13.26 -6.96
CA ALA A 306 -9.76 -14.08 -6.31
C ALA A 306 -9.12 -15.09 -7.28
N ILE A 307 -9.92 -15.80 -8.09
CA ILE A 307 -9.40 -16.77 -9.07
C ILE A 307 -8.52 -16.10 -10.13
N ILE A 308 -9.01 -14.99 -10.72
CA ILE A 308 -8.23 -14.25 -11.72
C ILE A 308 -6.92 -13.75 -11.11
N GLY A 309 -6.97 -13.23 -9.89
CA GLY A 309 -5.79 -12.74 -9.19
C GLY A 309 -4.76 -13.82 -8.92
N VAL A 310 -5.21 -14.95 -8.39
CA VAL A 310 -4.33 -16.10 -8.14
C VAL A 310 -3.68 -16.56 -9.44
N ILE A 311 -4.44 -16.69 -10.54
CA ILE A 311 -3.88 -17.10 -11.83
C ILE A 311 -2.81 -16.09 -12.29
N VAL A 312 -3.13 -14.80 -12.32
CA VAL A 312 -2.20 -13.78 -12.84
C VAL A 312 -0.95 -13.66 -11.96
N ALA A 313 -1.11 -13.60 -10.64
CA ALA A 313 0.03 -13.49 -9.72
C ALA A 313 0.91 -14.74 -9.73
N THR A 314 0.31 -15.93 -9.74
CA THR A 314 1.07 -17.20 -9.79
C THR A 314 1.80 -17.34 -11.13
N CYS A 315 1.19 -16.96 -12.25
CA CYS A 315 1.85 -16.96 -13.56
C CYS A 315 3.03 -15.98 -13.60
N LEU A 316 2.88 -14.77 -13.05
CA LEU A 316 3.96 -13.79 -12.96
C LEU A 316 5.08 -14.27 -12.04
N GLU A 317 4.75 -14.78 -10.85
CA GLU A 317 5.74 -15.28 -9.89
C GLU A 317 6.48 -16.50 -10.43
N THR A 318 5.79 -17.40 -11.14
CA THR A 318 6.42 -18.54 -11.80
C THR A 318 7.38 -18.07 -12.89
N LEU A 319 6.99 -17.07 -13.69
CA LEU A 319 7.86 -16.48 -14.70
C LEU A 319 9.12 -15.88 -14.05
N PHE A 320 8.97 -15.18 -12.93
CA PHE A 320 10.10 -14.62 -12.19
C PHE A 320 10.99 -15.70 -11.58
N ALA A 321 10.42 -16.74 -10.96
CA ALA A 321 11.19 -17.85 -10.40
C ALA A 321 12.00 -18.60 -11.48
N VAL A 322 11.41 -18.83 -12.65
CA VAL A 322 12.10 -19.47 -13.79
C VAL A 322 13.18 -18.56 -14.37
N THR A 323 12.93 -17.25 -14.43
CA THR A 323 13.90 -16.29 -15.01
C THR A 323 14.97 -15.82 -14.02
N ALA A 324 14.79 -16.07 -12.72
CA ALA A 324 15.66 -15.62 -11.64
C ALA A 324 17.14 -15.98 -11.81
N PRO A 325 17.52 -17.21 -12.24
CA PRO A 325 18.94 -17.56 -12.41
C PRO A 325 19.68 -16.69 -13.44
N TRP A 326 18.95 -16.13 -14.43
CA TRP A 326 19.51 -15.21 -15.41
C TRP A 326 19.35 -13.76 -14.98
N ALA A 327 18.19 -13.39 -14.44
CA ALA A 327 17.92 -12.04 -13.96
C ALA A 327 18.86 -11.63 -12.82
N MET A 328 19.17 -12.57 -11.90
CA MET A 328 20.07 -12.30 -10.78
C MET A 328 21.51 -12.02 -11.19
N LYS A 329 21.96 -12.49 -12.37
CA LYS A 329 23.30 -12.14 -12.90
C LYS A 329 23.44 -10.67 -13.26
N LEU A 330 22.33 -9.95 -13.43
CA LEU A 330 22.35 -8.49 -13.59
C LEU A 330 22.60 -7.77 -12.26
N PHE A 331 22.39 -8.44 -11.13
CA PHE A 331 22.50 -7.87 -9.78
C PHE A 331 23.73 -8.37 -9.02
N THR A 332 24.15 -9.61 -9.24
CA THR A 332 25.26 -10.23 -8.52
C THR A 332 25.88 -11.40 -9.30
N ASP A 333 27.19 -11.57 -9.16
CA ASP A 333 27.92 -12.73 -9.66
C ASP A 333 28.07 -13.86 -8.61
N ASN A 334 27.57 -13.65 -7.38
CA ASN A 334 27.68 -14.65 -6.31
C ASN A 334 26.71 -15.82 -6.55
N PRO A 335 27.20 -17.05 -6.81
CA PRO A 335 26.34 -18.20 -7.11
C PRO A 335 25.44 -18.60 -5.94
N ASP A 336 25.89 -18.43 -4.70
CA ASP A 336 25.09 -18.75 -3.51
C ASP A 336 23.87 -17.83 -3.39
N MET A 337 24.06 -16.54 -3.71
CA MET A 337 22.98 -15.56 -3.69
C MET A 337 21.94 -15.83 -4.77
N VAL A 338 22.37 -16.20 -5.99
CA VAL A 338 21.47 -16.64 -7.06
C VAL A 338 20.64 -17.84 -6.60
N HIS A 339 21.28 -18.84 -6.01
CA HIS A 339 20.61 -20.06 -5.56
C HIS A 339 19.60 -19.82 -4.45
N ILE A 340 19.95 -18.99 -3.46
CA ILE A 340 19.03 -18.61 -2.38
C ILE A 340 17.82 -17.86 -2.97
N VAL A 341 18.04 -16.81 -3.78
CA VAL A 341 16.94 -16.02 -4.35
C VAL A 341 16.02 -16.88 -5.21
N THR A 342 16.55 -17.76 -6.07
CA THR A 342 15.72 -18.68 -6.87
C THR A 342 14.88 -19.59 -5.99
N ARG A 343 15.42 -20.11 -4.88
CA ARG A 343 14.64 -20.90 -3.90
C ARG A 343 13.54 -20.08 -3.22
N LEU A 344 13.85 -18.84 -2.83
CA LEU A 344 12.86 -17.96 -2.21
C LEU A 344 11.70 -17.65 -3.16
N LEU A 345 11.99 -17.32 -4.41
CA LEU A 345 10.98 -17.06 -5.44
C LEU A 345 10.11 -18.29 -5.75
N ALA A 346 10.70 -19.49 -5.72
CA ALA A 346 9.93 -20.73 -5.88
C ALA A 346 8.93 -20.95 -4.72
N ILE A 347 9.31 -20.61 -3.48
CA ILE A 347 8.40 -20.65 -2.33
C ILE A 347 7.34 -19.55 -2.44
N ASP A 348 7.70 -18.38 -2.96
CA ASP A 348 6.80 -17.25 -3.14
C ASP A 348 5.64 -17.54 -4.10
N ILE A 349 5.78 -18.51 -5.01
CA ILE A 349 4.65 -18.97 -5.85
C ILE A 349 3.46 -19.38 -4.97
N ILE A 350 3.69 -20.17 -3.92
CA ILE A 350 2.63 -20.59 -3.00
C ILE A 350 2.20 -19.42 -2.10
N LEU A 351 3.15 -18.59 -1.69
CA LEU A 351 2.88 -17.39 -0.91
C LEU A 351 1.90 -16.47 -1.64
N GLU A 352 2.10 -16.21 -2.93
CA GLU A 352 1.27 -15.34 -3.76
C GLU A 352 -0.16 -15.88 -3.92
N VAL A 353 -0.34 -17.20 -3.99
CA VAL A 353 -1.67 -17.83 -3.95
C VAL A 353 -2.41 -17.45 -2.66
N GLY A 354 -1.71 -17.58 -1.51
CA GLY A 354 -2.22 -17.17 -0.20
C GLY A 354 -2.49 -15.66 -0.15
N ARG A 355 -1.49 -14.85 -0.48
CA ARG A 355 -1.51 -13.39 -0.38
C ARG A 355 -2.62 -12.77 -1.22
N VAL A 356 -2.76 -13.14 -2.49
CA VAL A 356 -3.82 -12.58 -3.34
C VAL A 356 -5.20 -12.96 -2.83
N THR A 357 -5.38 -14.21 -2.40
CA THR A 357 -6.64 -14.66 -1.79
C THR A 357 -6.94 -13.87 -0.52
N ASN A 358 -5.96 -13.73 0.37
CA ASN A 358 -6.05 -12.97 1.61
C ASN A 358 -6.41 -11.50 1.34
N LEU A 359 -5.73 -10.84 0.40
CA LEU A 359 -6.00 -9.45 0.03
C LEU A 359 -7.42 -9.26 -0.54
N VAL A 360 -7.83 -10.11 -1.48
CA VAL A 360 -9.14 -9.97 -2.15
C VAL A 360 -10.29 -10.18 -1.15
N TYR A 361 -10.27 -11.27 -0.39
CA TYR A 361 -11.33 -11.56 0.60
C TYR A 361 -11.22 -10.65 1.84
N GLY A 362 -10.02 -10.31 2.28
CA GLY A 362 -9.79 -9.38 3.38
C GLY A 362 -10.35 -8.00 3.08
N GLN A 363 -10.11 -7.47 1.88
CA GLN A 363 -10.71 -6.20 1.45
C GLN A 363 -12.24 -6.30 1.26
N ALA A 364 -12.75 -7.45 0.80
CA ALA A 364 -14.19 -7.67 0.73
C ALA A 364 -14.85 -7.64 2.14
N LEU A 365 -14.24 -8.30 3.13
CA LEU A 365 -14.70 -8.29 4.52
C LEU A 365 -14.64 -6.89 5.14
N LYS A 366 -13.53 -6.17 4.96
CA LYS A 366 -13.42 -4.76 5.39
C LYS A 366 -14.51 -3.90 4.77
N THR A 367 -14.70 -4.06 3.45
CA THR A 367 -15.74 -3.34 2.71
C THR A 367 -17.15 -3.73 3.14
N SER A 368 -17.37 -4.93 3.66
CA SER A 368 -18.67 -5.32 4.20
C SER A 368 -18.99 -4.72 5.58
N GLY A 369 -18.01 -4.08 6.23
CA GLY A 369 -18.12 -3.61 7.62
C GLY A 369 -17.57 -4.60 8.66
N ASP A 370 -17.15 -5.80 8.25
CA ASP A 370 -16.53 -6.82 9.10
C ASP A 370 -15.01 -6.64 9.22
N ALA A 371 -14.51 -5.41 9.41
CA ALA A 371 -13.07 -5.11 9.42
C ALA A 371 -12.31 -5.65 10.64
N VAL A 372 -13.01 -5.92 11.74
CA VAL A 372 -12.41 -6.45 12.99
C VAL A 372 -11.90 -7.88 12.80
N PHE A 373 -12.63 -8.72 12.06
CA PHE A 373 -12.23 -10.10 11.86
C PHE A 373 -10.90 -10.23 11.09
N PRO A 374 -10.69 -9.54 9.95
CA PRO A 374 -9.39 -9.48 9.30
C PRO A 374 -8.27 -9.00 10.20
N ALA A 375 -8.51 -7.94 11.00
CA ALA A 375 -7.51 -7.40 11.91
C ALA A 375 -7.09 -8.39 13.00
N VAL A 376 -8.03 -9.14 13.58
CA VAL A 376 -7.73 -10.15 14.61
C VAL A 376 -7.00 -11.35 14.02
N ILE A 377 -7.46 -11.87 12.87
CA ILE A 377 -6.76 -12.97 12.18
C ILE A 377 -5.34 -12.55 11.80
N ALA A 378 -5.17 -11.35 11.28
CA ALA A 378 -3.86 -10.76 11.02
C ALA A 378 -2.99 -10.71 12.28
N ALA A 379 -3.50 -10.14 13.37
CA ALA A 379 -2.79 -10.03 14.63
C ALA A 379 -2.32 -11.38 15.21
N VAL A 380 -3.10 -12.45 15.04
CA VAL A 380 -2.72 -13.76 15.57
C VAL A 380 -1.69 -14.43 14.66
N PHE A 381 -1.99 -14.57 13.37
CA PHE A 381 -1.17 -15.39 12.47
C PHE A 381 0.11 -14.69 12.00
N MET A 382 0.16 -13.36 11.94
CA MET A 382 1.41 -12.66 11.65
C MET A 382 2.47 -12.92 12.73
N TYR A 383 2.08 -13.04 14.00
CA TYR A 383 3.02 -13.28 15.08
C TYR A 383 3.28 -14.78 15.28
N VAL A 384 2.25 -15.62 15.21
CA VAL A 384 2.39 -17.07 15.38
C VAL A 384 3.07 -17.72 14.17
N CYS A 385 2.59 -17.46 12.96
CA CYS A 385 3.09 -18.10 11.74
C CYS A 385 4.27 -17.33 11.12
N ALA A 386 4.16 -16.03 10.88
CA ALA A 386 5.24 -15.30 10.20
C ALA A 386 6.44 -15.08 11.14
N VAL A 387 6.25 -14.43 12.28
CA VAL A 387 7.35 -14.18 13.25
C VAL A 387 7.81 -15.49 13.90
N GLY A 388 6.88 -16.27 14.46
CA GLY A 388 7.18 -17.55 15.12
C GLY A 388 7.74 -18.59 14.16
N GLY A 389 7.21 -18.69 12.94
CA GLY A 389 7.75 -19.58 11.90
C GLY A 389 9.13 -19.15 11.41
N THR A 390 9.39 -17.85 11.29
CA THR A 390 10.74 -17.35 10.95
C THR A 390 11.76 -17.74 12.02
N TRP A 391 11.40 -17.59 13.30
CA TRP A 391 12.26 -18.01 14.39
C TRP A 391 12.45 -19.54 14.41
N MET A 392 11.38 -20.32 14.28
CA MET A 392 11.41 -21.78 14.38
C MET A 392 12.10 -22.43 13.17
N PHE A 393 11.64 -22.15 11.94
CA PHE A 393 12.21 -22.77 10.75
C PHE A 393 13.55 -22.13 10.37
N GLY A 394 13.69 -20.82 10.52
CA GLY A 394 14.88 -20.09 10.12
C GLY A 394 16.04 -20.26 11.09
N LEU A 395 15.86 -19.88 12.36
CA LEU A 395 16.93 -19.91 13.36
C LEU A 395 17.06 -21.28 14.04
N HIS A 396 15.96 -21.85 14.54
CA HIS A 396 16.03 -23.06 15.36
C HIS A 396 16.34 -24.32 14.53
N LEU A 397 15.72 -24.46 13.35
CA LEU A 397 15.97 -25.58 12.43
C LEU A 397 17.09 -25.31 11.41
N GLY A 398 17.69 -24.12 11.42
CA GLY A 398 18.81 -23.76 10.55
C GLY A 398 18.49 -23.67 9.07
N LEU A 399 17.21 -23.54 8.67
CA LEU A 399 16.83 -23.35 7.25
C LEU A 399 17.01 -21.90 6.78
N LEU A 400 17.47 -21.01 7.66
CA LEU A 400 17.82 -19.61 7.39
C LEU A 400 16.69 -18.88 6.62
N ALA A 401 17.02 -18.13 5.55
CA ALA A 401 16.04 -17.38 4.76
C ALA A 401 14.92 -18.26 4.19
N THR A 402 15.23 -19.49 3.80
CA THR A 402 14.23 -20.45 3.29
C THR A 402 13.22 -20.79 4.37
N GLY A 403 13.66 -20.99 5.62
CA GLY A 403 12.78 -21.20 6.77
C GLY A 403 11.88 -19.99 7.05
N ALA A 404 12.43 -18.77 6.94
CA ALA A 404 11.65 -17.54 7.07
C ALA A 404 10.51 -17.47 6.06
N TYR A 405 10.79 -17.79 4.80
CA TYR A 405 9.79 -17.79 3.72
C TYR A 405 8.72 -18.86 3.91
N ILE A 406 9.07 -20.03 4.45
CA ILE A 406 8.06 -21.04 4.84
C ILE A 406 7.11 -20.45 5.89
N GLY A 407 7.62 -19.77 6.91
CA GLY A 407 6.81 -19.09 7.92
C GLY A 407 5.88 -18.02 7.33
N LEU A 408 6.39 -17.17 6.43
CA LEU A 408 5.63 -16.15 5.72
C LEU A 408 4.53 -16.76 4.82
N THR A 409 4.85 -17.83 4.10
CA THR A 409 3.88 -18.56 3.27
C THR A 409 2.78 -19.18 4.12
N CYS A 410 3.13 -19.83 5.23
CA CYS A 410 2.15 -20.38 6.16
C CYS A 410 1.20 -19.29 6.68
N ASP A 411 1.72 -18.13 7.06
CA ASP A 411 0.92 -16.99 7.51
C ASP A 411 -0.09 -16.53 6.44
N GLU A 412 0.37 -16.24 5.22
CA GLU A 412 -0.52 -15.79 4.14
C GLU A 412 -1.57 -16.84 3.77
N CYS A 413 -1.19 -18.13 3.71
CA CYS A 413 -2.13 -19.21 3.41
C CYS A 413 -3.17 -19.41 4.52
N VAL A 414 -2.77 -19.37 5.79
CA VAL A 414 -3.71 -19.53 6.92
C VAL A 414 -4.66 -18.35 7.00
N ARG A 415 -4.16 -17.11 6.83
CA ARG A 415 -5.01 -15.92 6.76
C ARG A 415 -5.97 -15.99 5.59
N ALA A 416 -5.52 -16.42 4.41
CA ALA A 416 -6.39 -16.64 3.25
C ALA A 416 -7.54 -17.62 3.54
N VAL A 417 -7.24 -18.77 4.14
CA VAL A 417 -8.25 -19.75 4.55
C VAL A 417 -9.23 -19.12 5.54
N GLY A 418 -8.74 -18.40 6.55
CA GLY A 418 -9.57 -17.68 7.52
C GLY A 418 -10.53 -16.69 6.86
N MET A 419 -10.04 -15.86 5.93
CA MET A 419 -10.88 -14.89 5.21
C MET A 419 -11.93 -15.59 4.34
N VAL A 420 -11.56 -16.66 3.63
CA VAL A 420 -12.48 -17.43 2.78
C VAL A 420 -13.57 -18.11 3.60
N LEU A 421 -13.21 -18.73 4.74
CA LEU A 421 -14.18 -19.38 5.63
C LEU A 421 -15.15 -18.37 6.22
N ARG A 422 -14.66 -17.20 6.66
CA ARG A 422 -15.50 -16.11 7.13
C ARG A 422 -16.43 -15.60 6.04
N TRP A 423 -15.93 -15.42 4.83
CA TRP A 423 -16.72 -14.99 3.68
C TRP A 423 -17.81 -16.01 3.31
N ARG A 424 -17.49 -17.31 3.32
CA ARG A 424 -18.46 -18.38 3.07
C ARG A 424 -19.50 -18.53 4.18
N SER A 425 -19.13 -18.27 5.43
CA SER A 425 -20.06 -18.35 6.56
C SER A 425 -21.22 -17.36 6.48
N GLY A 426 -21.11 -16.31 5.65
CA GLY A 426 -22.15 -15.29 5.51
C GLY A 426 -22.26 -14.32 6.68
N LYS A 427 -21.61 -14.56 7.83
CA LYS A 427 -21.69 -13.69 9.03
C LYS A 427 -21.29 -12.23 8.81
N TRP A 428 -20.69 -11.91 7.67
CA TRP A 428 -20.36 -10.54 7.27
C TRP A 428 -21.58 -9.77 6.74
N THR A 429 -22.61 -10.44 6.25
CA THR A 429 -23.83 -9.79 5.70
C THR A 429 -24.62 -9.05 6.78
N GLU A 430 -24.53 -9.49 8.03
CA GLU A 430 -25.13 -8.85 9.20
C GLU A 430 -24.42 -7.55 9.63
N LYS A 431 -23.21 -7.29 9.10
CA LYS A 431 -22.37 -6.16 9.49
C LYS A 431 -22.36 -5.00 8.49
N LYS A 432 -23.21 -5.06 7.46
CA LYS A 432 -23.35 -4.01 6.45
C LYS A 432 -23.67 -2.65 7.08
N LEU A 433 -23.17 -1.58 6.47
CA LEU A 433 -23.31 -0.22 6.99
C LEU A 433 -24.58 0.48 6.45
N VAL A 434 -25.14 -0.02 5.35
CA VAL A 434 -26.31 0.51 4.64
C VAL A 434 -27.44 -0.51 4.56
#